data_AF-A0A7J7CR00-F1
#
_entry.id   AF-A0A7J7CR00-F1
#
_cell.length_a   1.000
_cell.length_b   1.000
_cell.length_c   1.000
_cell.angle_alpha   90.00
_cell.angle_beta   90.00
_cell.angle_gamma   90.00
#
_symmetry.space_group_name_H-M   'P 1'
#
loop_
_entity.id
_entity.type
_entity.pdbx_description
1 polymer ?
#
loop_
_entity_poly.entity_id
_entity_poly.type
_entity_poly.pdbx_seq_one_letter_code
_entity_poly.pdbx_strand_id
1 'polypeptide(L)'
;MSQQQMDDHGSCPVCLEAYSAAAMELIQLPCRHVFHEHCILSWLKNAATCPICRRQHPRSLQTLLVEEESHHYMSDLPPPASTNTAYSLG
;
A
#
# COMPACT_ATOMS: atom_id res chain seq x y z
N MET A 1 -41.26 -5.87 -2.18
CA MET A 1 -40.76 -4.94 -1.14
C MET A 1 -39.40 -4.48 -1.61
N SER A 2 -39.36 -3.29 -2.18
CA SER A 2 -38.24 -2.72 -2.93
C SER A 2 -37.11 -2.31 -1.99
N GLN A 3 -36.06 -3.15 -1.99
CA GLN A 3 -34.64 -2.77 -2.00
C GLN A 3 -34.32 -1.44 -1.30
N GLN A 4 -34.13 -1.49 0.01
CA GLN A 4 -33.52 -0.39 0.77
C GLN A 4 -32.02 -0.37 0.44
N GLN A 5 -31.66 0.20 -0.72
CA GLN A 5 -30.30 0.66 -0.98
C GLN A 5 -30.05 1.83 -0.04
N MET A 6 -29.55 1.55 1.16
CA MET A 6 -28.89 2.57 1.95
C MET A 6 -27.58 2.85 1.25
N ASP A 7 -27.57 3.99 0.59
CA ASP A 7 -26.39 4.73 0.17
C ASP A 7 -25.33 4.75 1.28
N ASP A 8 -24.48 3.73 1.33
CA ASP A 8 -23.30 3.60 2.20
C ASP A 8 -22.19 4.55 1.74
N HIS A 9 -22.53 5.82 1.44
CA HIS A 9 -21.56 6.84 1.02
C HIS A 9 -20.87 7.51 2.21
N GLY A 10 -21.01 6.95 3.42
CA GLY A 10 -20.56 7.52 4.68
C GLY A 10 -19.77 6.58 5.59
N SER A 11 -19.52 5.33 5.17
CA SER A 11 -18.79 4.33 5.97
C SER A 11 -17.68 3.68 5.17
N CYS A 12 -16.62 3.27 5.86
CA CYS A 12 -15.56 2.51 5.25
C CYS A 12 -15.98 1.05 5.05
N PRO A 13 -15.99 0.49 3.83
CA PRO A 13 -16.44 -0.88 3.58
C PRO A 13 -15.45 -1.96 4.06
N VAL A 14 -14.28 -1.55 4.57
CA VAL A 14 -13.26 -2.46 5.10
C VAL A 14 -13.49 -2.76 6.58
N CYS A 15 -13.73 -1.72 7.39
CA CYS A 15 -14.03 -1.87 8.82
C CYS A 15 -15.52 -1.73 9.16
N LEU A 16 -16.35 -1.31 8.19
CA LEU A 16 -17.79 -1.03 8.35
C LEU A 16 -18.09 0.08 9.36
N GLU A 17 -17.12 0.95 9.65
CA GLU A 17 -17.27 2.11 10.53
C GLU A 17 -17.52 3.39 9.73
N ALA A 18 -18.30 4.32 10.31
CA ALA A 18 -18.56 5.63 9.72
C ALA A 18 -17.26 6.46 9.63
N TYR A 19 -17.15 7.28 8.58
CA TYR A 19 -16.06 8.25 8.45
C TYR A 19 -16.24 9.34 9.51
N SER A 20 -15.75 9.09 10.73
CA SER A 20 -15.85 10.04 11.82
C SER A 20 -14.87 11.19 11.60
N ALA A 21 -15.33 12.44 11.77
CA ALA A 21 -14.49 13.63 11.65
C ALA A 21 -13.43 13.76 12.75
N ALA A 22 -13.41 12.84 13.73
CA ALA A 22 -12.75 13.06 15.00
C ALA A 22 -11.26 12.65 15.04
N ALA A 23 -10.78 11.74 14.18
CA ALA A 23 -9.37 11.31 14.26
C ALA A 23 -8.83 10.47 13.09
N MET A 24 -9.65 10.04 12.12
CA MET A 24 -9.21 9.07 11.13
C MET A 24 -8.84 9.75 9.80
N GLU A 25 -7.61 9.56 9.35
CA GLU A 25 -7.16 10.00 8.03
C GLU A 25 -7.89 9.21 6.94
N LEU A 26 -8.44 9.94 5.97
CA LEU A 26 -9.17 9.39 4.83
C LEU A 26 -8.33 9.56 3.58
N ILE A 27 -8.26 8.51 2.78
CA ILE A 27 -7.55 8.53 1.51
C ILE A 27 -8.50 8.17 0.38
N GLN A 28 -8.40 8.94 -0.71
CA GLN A 28 -9.15 8.70 -1.93
C GLN A 28 -8.25 8.01 -2.96
N LEU A 29 -8.67 6.84 -3.43
CA LEU A 29 -8.01 6.15 -4.53
C LEU A 29 -8.26 6.86 -5.88
N PRO A 30 -7.41 6.65 -6.91
CA PRO A 30 -7.63 7.20 -8.25
C PRO A 30 -8.94 6.74 -8.89
N CYS A 31 -9.54 5.64 -8.41
CA CYS A 31 -10.87 5.18 -8.78
C CYS A 31 -12.02 5.94 -8.09
N ARG A 32 -11.71 7.02 -7.37
CA ARG A 32 -12.60 7.94 -6.61
C ARG A 32 -13.24 7.39 -5.35
N HIS A 33 -12.90 6.17 -4.94
CA HIS A 33 -13.40 5.58 -3.70
C HIS A 33 -12.57 6.00 -2.49
N VAL A 34 -13.24 6.26 -1.36
CA VAL A 34 -12.64 6.76 -0.12
C VAL A 34 -12.59 5.64 0.92
N PHE A 35 -11.51 5.58 1.68
CA PHE A 35 -11.34 4.61 2.76
C PHE A 35 -10.56 5.28 3.90
N HIS A 36 -10.63 4.71 5.11
CA HIS A 36 -9.63 5.04 6.12
C HIS A 36 -8.26 4.66 5.59
N GLU A 37 -7.29 5.54 5.78
CA GLU A 37 -5.90 5.33 5.39
C GLU A 37 -5.42 3.97 5.89
N HIS A 38 -5.46 3.72 7.19
CA HIS A 38 -5.02 2.43 7.74
C HIS A 38 -5.73 1.21 7.13
N CYS A 39 -7.04 1.32 6.89
CA CYS A 39 -7.83 0.24 6.30
C CYS A 39 -7.39 -0.09 4.88
N ILE A 40 -7.26 0.93 4.00
CA ILE A 40 -6.85 0.66 2.63
C ILE A 40 -5.41 0.21 2.58
N LEU A 41 -4.51 0.79 3.39
CA LEU A 41 -3.10 0.42 3.39
C LEU A 41 -2.90 -1.04 3.81
N SER A 42 -3.62 -1.50 4.84
CA SER A 42 -3.62 -2.92 5.24
C SER A 42 -4.15 -3.82 4.13
N TRP A 43 -5.19 -3.38 3.40
CA TRP A 43 -5.69 -4.08 2.23
C TRP A 43 -4.63 -4.13 1.12
N LEU A 44 -3.95 -3.02 0.81
CA LEU A 44 -2.97 -2.92 -0.26
C LEU A 44 -1.75 -3.80 -0.02
N LYS A 45 -1.37 -4.04 1.26
CA LYS A 45 -0.30 -4.99 1.61
C LYS A 45 -0.59 -6.40 1.09
N ASN A 46 -1.85 -6.81 1.09
CA ASN A 46 -2.27 -8.15 0.63
C ASN A 46 -2.73 -8.15 -0.83
N ALA A 47 -3.48 -7.12 -1.24
CA ALA A 47 -4.11 -7.04 -2.55
C ALA A 47 -4.09 -5.60 -3.08
N ALA A 48 -3.38 -5.38 -4.19
CA ALA A 48 -3.32 -4.08 -4.88
C ALA A 48 -4.60 -3.79 -5.71
N THR A 49 -5.78 -4.05 -5.14
CA THR A 49 -7.08 -3.84 -5.79
C THR A 49 -8.02 -3.02 -4.91
N CYS A 50 -8.92 -2.26 -5.51
CA CYS A 50 -9.96 -1.53 -4.78
C CYS A 50 -11.04 -2.50 -4.25
N PRO A 51 -11.41 -2.45 -2.95
CA PRO A 51 -12.47 -3.30 -2.39
C PRO A 51 -13.84 -3.12 -3.03
N ILE A 52 -14.15 -1.91 -3.52
CA ILE A 52 -15.46 -1.58 -4.10
C ILE A 52 -15.52 -1.98 -5.58
N CYS A 53 -14.57 -1.51 -6.39
CA CYS A 53 -14.64 -1.67 -7.85
C CYS A 53 -13.64 -2.67 -8.45
N ARG A 54 -12.82 -3.34 -7.61
CA ARG A 54 -11.82 -4.34 -8.00
C ARG A 54 -10.76 -3.84 -9.01
N ARG A 55 -10.67 -2.53 -9.23
CA ARG A 55 -9.63 -1.92 -10.07
C ARG A 55 -8.25 -2.07 -9.40
N GLN A 56 -7.28 -2.52 -10.19
CA GLN A 56 -5.88 -2.59 -9.77
C GLN A 56 -5.27 -1.20 -9.70
N HIS A 57 -4.43 -0.96 -8.70
CA HIS A 57 -3.68 0.28 -8.54
C HIS A 57 -2.19 -0.03 -8.41
N PRO A 58 -1.30 0.92 -8.76
CA PRO A 58 0.13 0.68 -8.73
C PRO A 58 0.61 0.41 -7.29
N ARG A 59 1.56 -0.52 -7.16
CA ARG A 59 2.20 -0.86 -5.87
C ARG A 59 2.93 0.32 -5.23
N SER A 60 3.15 1.42 -5.94
CA SER A 60 3.72 2.65 -5.38
C SER A 60 2.87 3.24 -4.24
N LEU A 61 1.55 2.99 -4.21
CA LEU A 61 0.72 3.34 -3.04
C LEU A 61 1.06 2.52 -1.78
N GLN A 62 1.77 1.40 -1.92
CA GLN A 62 2.29 0.60 -0.80
C GLN A 62 3.62 1.17 -0.29
N THR A 63 4.40 1.82 -1.18
CA THR A 63 5.73 2.35 -0.90
C THR A 63 5.71 3.67 -0.13
N LEU A 64 4.65 4.48 -0.26
CA LEU A 64 4.48 5.73 0.51
C LEU A 64 4.35 5.53 2.03
N LEU A 65 4.28 4.28 2.51
CA LEU A 65 4.29 3.91 3.93
C LEU A 65 5.65 3.45 4.43
N VAL A 66 6.63 3.37 3.53
CA VAL A 66 7.96 2.85 3.81
C VAL A 66 8.94 4.02 3.71
N GLU A 67 8.69 5.10 4.45
CA GLU A 67 9.63 6.23 4.50
C GLU A 67 10.66 6.13 5.64
N GLU A 68 10.61 5.11 6.52
CA GLU A 68 11.56 5.05 7.66
C GLU A 68 12.27 3.71 7.95
N GLU A 69 12.11 2.66 7.14
CA GLU A 69 13.05 1.52 7.19
C GLU A 69 14.18 1.66 6.16
N SER A 70 14.64 2.89 5.97
CA SER A 70 15.91 3.24 5.34
C SER A 70 17.11 3.09 6.29
N HIS A 71 16.90 2.64 7.54
CA HIS A 71 17.96 2.35 8.49
C HIS A 71 18.12 0.83 8.69
N HIS A 72 19.15 0.27 8.04
CA HIS A 72 19.83 -0.99 8.40
C HIS A 72 19.57 -2.29 7.60
N TYR A 73 19.31 -2.23 6.29
CA TYR A 73 19.61 -3.36 5.38
C TYR A 73 20.56 -2.97 4.23
N MET A 74 21.56 -2.13 4.51
CA MET A 74 22.74 -2.01 3.64
C MET A 74 24.06 -2.00 4.43
N SER A 75 24.13 -2.78 5.51
CA SER A 75 25.41 -3.06 6.20
C SER A 75 25.91 -4.50 6.06
N ASP A 76 25.14 -5.42 5.44
CA ASP A 76 25.54 -6.83 5.26
C ASP A 76 25.35 -7.34 3.82
N LEU A 77 25.77 -6.58 2.82
CA LEU A 77 26.09 -7.18 1.51
C LEU A 77 27.60 -7.41 1.43
N PRO A 78 28.09 -8.68 1.40
CA PRO A 78 29.48 -8.94 1.03
C PRO A 78 29.68 -8.51 -0.44
N PRO A 79 30.86 -7.95 -0.79
CA PRO A 79 31.14 -7.62 -2.18
C PRO A 79 31.00 -8.89 -3.03
N PRO A 80 30.46 -8.81 -4.26
CA PRO A 80 30.56 -9.94 -5.18
C PRO A 80 32.06 -10.25 -5.31
N ALA A 81 32.42 -11.52 -5.07
CA ALA A 81 33.78 -11.99 -5.28
C ALA A 81 34.17 -11.63 -6.71
N SER A 82 34.94 -10.54 -6.86
CA SER A 82 35.48 -10.12 -8.14
C SER A 82 36.51 -11.17 -8.53
N THR A 83 36.04 -12.16 -9.28
CA THR A 83 36.87 -13.01 -10.13
C THR A 83 37.61 -12.09 -11.10
N ASN A 84 38.80 -11.65 -10.71
CA ASN A 84 39.73 -11.04 -11.64
C ASN A 84 40.75 -12.09 -12.05
N THR A 85 40.31 -13.00 -12.93
CA THR A 85 41.23 -13.70 -13.81
C THR A 85 41.56 -12.75 -14.95
N ALA A 86 42.64 -11.99 -14.81
CA ALA A 86 43.26 -11.31 -15.94
C ALA A 86 44.77 -11.11 -15.73
N TYR A 87 45.53 -11.95 -16.44
CA TYR A 87 46.76 -11.62 -17.16
C TYR A 87 48.01 -11.13 -16.41
N SER A 88 48.97 -12.06 -16.32
CA SER A 88 50.37 -11.94 -16.78
C SER A 88 51.29 -10.89 -16.18
N LEU A 89 52.32 -11.31 -15.43
CA LEU A 89 53.69 -10.75 -15.48
C LEU A 89 54.72 -11.77 -14.94
N GLY A 90 55.78 -12.05 -15.73
CA GLY A 90 57.12 -12.48 -15.25
C GLY A 90 57.50 -13.93 -15.43
#